data_AF-A0A662V268-F1
#
_entry.id   AF-A0A662V268-F1
#
_cell.length_a   1.000
_cell.length_b   1.000
_cell.length_c   1.000
_cell.angle_alpha   90.00
_cell.angle_beta   90.00
_cell.angle_gamma   90.00
#
_symmetry.space_group_name_H-M   'P 1'
#
loop_
_entity.id
_entity.type
_entity.pdbx_description
1 polymer ?
#
loop_
_entity_poly.entity_id
_entity_poly.type
_entity_poly.pdbx_seq_one_letter_code
_entity_poly.pdbx_strand_id
1 'polypeptide(L)'
;ASKLISIAEKRLKRNIDILYIDVAGSRNKTIQYIKARGFGGNIIAEHHADTKYIVVSAASIIAKYLRDRYINYLKSIYGDFGSGYPSDSKTIRWLSNWIKYHKELPPIVRKSWLTVRKLRTKTLLNYLRGD
;
A
#
# COMPACT_ATOMS: atom_id res chain seq x y z
N ALA A 1 7.09 -12.08 -3.93
CA ALA A 1 7.61 -13.04 -2.93
C ALA A 1 8.98 -13.57 -3.35
N SER A 2 9.11 -14.34 -4.44
CA SER A 2 10.39 -14.92 -4.92
C SER A 2 11.59 -13.96 -4.86
N LYS A 3 11.47 -12.79 -5.49
CA LYS A 3 12.54 -11.79 -5.54
C LYS A 3 12.93 -11.23 -4.16
N LEU A 4 11.97 -11.08 -3.25
CA LEU A 4 12.26 -10.57 -1.90
C LEU A 4 12.90 -11.66 -1.03
N ILE A 5 12.43 -12.90 -1.15
CA ILE A 5 12.97 -14.06 -0.45
C ILE A 5 14.42 -14.28 -0.89
N SER A 6 14.69 -14.29 -2.20
CA SER A 6 16.06 -14.48 -2.70
C SER A 6 17.01 -13.34 -2.30
N ILE A 7 16.52 -12.08 -2.27
CA ILE A 7 17.30 -10.95 -1.76
C ILE A 7 17.59 -11.13 -0.26
N ALA A 8 16.60 -11.57 0.52
CA ALA A 8 16.76 -11.78 1.95
C ALA A 8 17.74 -12.91 2.26
N GLU A 9 17.60 -14.07 1.61
CA GLU A 9 18.51 -15.21 1.77
C GLU A 9 19.95 -14.86 1.38
N LYS A 10 20.14 -14.15 0.26
CA LYS A 10 21.46 -13.68 -0.16
C LYS A 10 22.10 -12.72 0.85
N ARG A 11 21.31 -11.82 1.44
CA ARG A 11 21.80 -10.88 2.46
C ARG A 11 22.10 -11.57 3.79
N LEU A 12 21.28 -12.52 4.19
CA LEU A 12 21.45 -13.29 5.42
C LEU A 12 22.49 -14.40 5.29
N LYS A 13 22.91 -14.73 4.05
CA LYS A 13 23.80 -15.86 3.72
C LYS A 13 23.28 -17.19 4.27
N ARG A 14 21.96 -17.36 4.30
CA ARG A 14 21.26 -18.57 4.76
C ARG A 14 19.88 -18.66 4.11
N ASN A 15 19.37 -19.88 4.03
CA ASN A 15 18.00 -20.12 3.58
C ASN A 15 17.00 -19.68 4.65
N ILE A 16 15.78 -19.35 4.23
CA ILE A 16 14.68 -19.03 5.15
C ILE A 16 13.85 -20.29 5.38
N ASP A 17 13.89 -20.81 6.60
CA ASP A 17 13.16 -22.05 6.96
C ASP A 17 11.67 -21.80 7.21
N ILE A 18 11.32 -20.65 7.80
CA ILE A 18 9.95 -20.31 8.22
C ILE A 18 9.61 -18.86 7.86
N LEU A 19 8.42 -18.64 7.31
CA LEU A 19 7.87 -17.33 6.97
C LEU A 19 6.58 -17.06 7.75
N TYR A 20 6.57 -16.01 8.58
CA TYR A 20 5.40 -15.54 9.30
C TYR A 20 4.74 -14.36 8.57
N ILE A 21 3.42 -14.40 8.39
CA ILE A 21 2.69 -13.42 7.57
C ILE A 21 1.41 -13.00 8.26
N ASP A 22 1.23 -11.69 8.40
CA ASP A 22 -0.07 -11.10 8.68
C ASP A 22 -0.92 -11.02 7.41
N VAL A 23 -2.05 -11.72 7.41
CA VAL A 23 -2.92 -11.90 6.25
C VAL A 23 -4.05 -10.88 6.28
N ALA A 24 -4.15 -10.07 5.24
CA ALA A 24 -5.26 -9.13 5.04
C ALA A 24 -6.46 -9.71 4.27
N GLY A 25 -6.38 -10.95 3.77
CA GLY A 25 -7.38 -11.55 2.89
C GLY A 25 -7.42 -13.08 3.02
N SER A 26 -7.52 -13.81 1.91
CA SER A 26 -7.54 -15.28 1.99
C SER A 26 -6.17 -15.85 2.37
N ARG A 27 -6.12 -16.55 3.51
CA ARG A 27 -4.95 -17.34 3.95
C ARG A 27 -4.47 -18.30 2.87
N ASN A 28 -5.38 -19.11 2.32
CA ASN A 28 -5.05 -20.12 1.30
C ASN A 28 -4.47 -19.49 0.03
N LYS A 29 -5.08 -18.40 -0.48
CA LYS A 29 -4.54 -17.69 -1.64
C LYS A 29 -3.15 -17.11 -1.36
N THR A 30 -2.92 -16.60 -0.15
CA THR A 30 -1.62 -16.06 0.27
C THR A 30 -0.55 -17.15 0.27
N ILE A 31 -0.84 -18.31 0.88
CA ILE A 31 0.08 -19.46 0.92
C ILE A 31 0.37 -19.96 -0.50
N GLN A 32 -0.66 -20.19 -1.31
CA GLN A 32 -0.51 -20.62 -2.71
C GLN A 32 0.33 -19.63 -3.53
N TYR A 33 0.07 -18.33 -3.39
CA TYR A 33 0.81 -17.28 -4.07
C TYR A 33 2.31 -17.31 -3.75
N ILE A 34 2.67 -17.63 -2.51
CA ILE A 34 4.05 -17.69 -2.04
C ILE A 34 4.74 -18.98 -2.48
N LYS A 35 4.08 -20.14 -2.33
CA LYS A 35 4.58 -21.42 -2.81
C LYS A 35 4.81 -21.42 -4.32
N ALA A 36 3.86 -20.89 -5.10
CA ALA A 36 3.98 -20.76 -6.56
C ALA A 36 5.16 -19.86 -7.00
N ARG A 37 5.80 -19.15 -6.06
CA ARG A 37 6.99 -18.32 -6.28
C ARG A 37 8.27 -18.98 -5.75
N GLY A 38 8.24 -20.29 -5.49
CA GLY A 38 9.42 -21.08 -5.18
C GLY A 38 9.87 -21.03 -3.73
N PHE A 39 9.02 -20.57 -2.79
CA PHE A 39 9.35 -20.70 -1.37
C PHE A 39 9.07 -22.14 -0.91
N GLY A 40 10.12 -22.86 -0.54
CA GLY A 40 10.04 -24.25 -0.08
C GLY A 40 9.93 -24.43 1.43
N GLY A 41 10.10 -23.35 2.22
CA GLY A 41 10.03 -23.38 3.68
C GLY A 41 8.60 -23.43 4.23
N ASN A 42 8.47 -23.48 5.56
CA ASN A 42 7.20 -23.47 6.25
C ASN A 42 6.56 -22.07 6.21
N ILE A 43 5.24 -22.01 5.99
CA ILE A 43 4.50 -20.74 5.91
C ILE A 43 3.45 -20.70 7.02
N ILE A 44 3.62 -19.77 7.96
CA ILE A 44 2.65 -19.47 9.02
C ILE A 44 1.96 -18.16 8.65
N ALA A 45 0.83 -18.30 7.96
CA ALA A 45 0.01 -17.18 7.51
C ALA A 45 -1.27 -17.11 8.34
N GLU A 46 -1.48 -16.02 9.08
CA GLU A 46 -2.63 -15.85 9.97
C GLU A 46 -3.15 -14.41 9.90
N HIS A 47 -4.43 -14.23 10.25
CA HIS A 47 -4.95 -12.89 10.54
C HIS A 47 -4.42 -12.41 11.88
N HIS A 48 -4.09 -11.11 11.97
CA HIS A 48 -3.59 -10.45 13.17
C HIS A 48 -2.28 -11.08 13.67
N ALA A 49 -1.43 -11.56 12.75
CA ALA A 49 -0.19 -12.24 13.10
C ALA A 49 0.81 -11.28 13.78
N ASP A 50 0.68 -9.97 13.55
CA ASP A 50 1.44 -8.91 14.20
C ASP A 50 1.19 -8.82 15.72
N THR A 51 0.03 -9.26 16.20
CA THR A 51 -0.29 -9.33 17.63
C THR A 51 0.24 -10.59 18.32
N LYS A 52 0.55 -11.64 17.54
CA LYS A 52 0.93 -12.96 18.04
C LYS A 52 2.43 -13.25 17.93
N TYR A 53 3.07 -12.73 16.89
CA TYR A 53 4.46 -13.04 16.57
C TYR A 53 5.32 -11.78 16.55
N ILE A 54 6.32 -11.73 17.43
CA ILE A 54 7.24 -10.58 17.57
C ILE A 54 7.88 -10.19 16.23
N VAL A 55 8.26 -11.18 15.41
CA VAL A 55 8.86 -10.93 14.09
C VAL A 55 7.92 -10.22 13.12
N VAL A 56 6.61 -10.49 13.21
CA VAL A 56 5.58 -9.82 12.38
C VAL A 56 5.26 -8.44 12.94
N SER A 57 5.27 -8.28 14.27
CA SER A 57 5.15 -6.98 14.93
C SER A 57 6.28 -6.03 14.53
N ALA A 58 7.53 -6.51 14.56
CA ALA A 58 8.70 -5.76 14.11
C ALA A 58 8.59 -5.35 12.63
N ALA A 59 8.17 -6.29 11.77
CA ALA A 59 7.93 -5.99 10.35
C ALA A 59 6.85 -4.89 10.18
N SER A 60 5.79 -4.95 10.99
CA SER A 60 4.71 -3.95 10.98
C SER A 60 5.18 -2.56 11.41
N ILE A 61 6.04 -2.46 12.43
CA ILE A 61 6.63 -1.18 12.86
C ILE A 61 7.46 -0.58 11.72
N ILE A 62 8.37 -1.37 11.14
CA ILE A 62 9.23 -0.92 10.04
C ILE A 62 8.39 -0.45 8.86
N ALA A 63 7.36 -1.23 8.49
CA ALA A 63 6.47 -0.88 7.37
C ALA A 63 5.72 0.43 7.60
N LYS A 64 5.18 0.65 8.80
CA LYS A 64 4.47 1.89 9.17
C LYS A 64 5.42 3.09 9.18
N TYR A 65 6.60 2.96 9.79
CA TYR A 65 7.60 4.03 9.82
C TYR A 65 8.05 4.45 8.41
N LEU A 66 8.39 3.48 7.54
CA LEU A 66 8.80 3.76 6.17
C LEU A 66 7.68 4.41 5.35
N ARG A 67 6.43 3.96 5.55
CA ARG A 67 5.25 4.56 4.91
C ARG A 67 5.11 6.02 5.32
N ASP A 68 5.13 6.32 6.61
CA ASP A 68 4.88 7.67 7.11
C ASP A 68 5.99 8.62 6.68
N ARG A 69 7.25 8.15 6.70
CA ARG A 69 8.37 8.88 6.10
C ARG A 69 8.16 9.19 4.62
N TYR A 70 7.71 8.23 3.82
CA TYR A 70 7.46 8.44 2.41
C TYR A 70 6.28 9.39 2.17
N ILE A 71 5.22 9.29 2.97
CA ILE A 71 4.09 10.24 2.93
C ILE A 71 4.56 11.66 3.25
N ASN A 72 5.39 11.85 4.28
CA ASN A 72 5.94 13.17 4.62
C ASN A 72 6.82 13.73 3.49
N TYR A 73 7.64 12.88 2.86
CA TYR A 73 8.38 13.26 1.66
C TYR A 73 7.44 13.71 0.52
N LEU A 74 6.36 12.96 0.25
CA LEU A 74 5.39 13.38 -0.76
C LEU A 74 4.68 14.70 -0.38
N LYS A 75 4.38 14.93 0.90
CA LYS A 75 3.81 16.20 1.36
C LYS A 75 4.75 17.38 1.12
N SER A 76 6.06 17.18 1.17
CA SER A 76 7.04 18.23 0.86
C SER A 76 7.04 18.64 -0.63
N ILE A 77 6.56 17.77 -1.52
CA ILE A 77 6.49 18.03 -2.97
C ILE A 77 5.09 18.48 -3.40
N TYR A 78 4.04 17.84 -2.89
CA TYR A 78 2.66 17.98 -3.36
C TYR A 78 1.76 18.80 -2.41
N GLY A 79 2.33 19.29 -1.30
CA GLY A 79 1.59 19.90 -0.21
C GLY A 79 0.86 18.87 0.67
N ASP A 80 0.24 19.34 1.75
CA ASP A 80 -0.44 18.45 2.69
C ASP A 80 -1.79 17.96 2.15
N PHE A 81 -1.75 16.78 1.53
CA PHE A 81 -2.92 16.05 1.05
C PHE A 81 -3.64 15.24 2.14
N GLY A 82 -3.27 15.37 3.42
CA GLY A 82 -3.85 14.57 4.50
C GLY A 82 -3.24 13.18 4.61
N SER A 83 -4.05 12.18 4.93
CA SER A 83 -3.64 10.79 5.20
C SER A 83 -3.44 9.94 3.94
N GLY A 84 -4.01 10.35 2.81
CA GLY A 84 -4.08 9.56 1.58
C GLY A 84 -5.20 8.51 1.56
N TYR A 85 -6.03 8.43 2.61
CA TYR A 85 -7.19 7.53 2.63
C TYR A 85 -8.45 8.18 2.03
N PRO A 86 -9.32 7.40 1.35
CA PRO A 86 -10.61 7.85 0.87
C PRO A 86 -11.59 8.32 1.94
N SER A 87 -11.42 7.84 3.17
CA SER A 87 -12.24 8.27 4.32
C SER A 87 -11.82 9.64 4.86
N ASP A 88 -10.66 10.14 4.47
CA ASP A 88 -10.15 11.42 4.93
C ASP A 88 -10.64 12.54 4.01
N SER A 89 -11.48 13.42 4.58
CA SER A 89 -12.05 14.57 3.87
C SER A 89 -10.99 15.52 3.31
N LYS A 90 -9.83 15.64 3.96
CA LYS A 90 -8.70 16.45 3.46
C LYS A 90 -8.10 15.86 2.20
N THR A 91 -7.91 14.54 2.18
CA THR A 91 -7.43 13.80 1.00
C THR A 91 -8.38 13.97 -0.19
N ILE A 92 -9.69 13.85 0.05
CA ILE A 92 -10.70 14.01 -0.99
C ILE A 92 -10.69 15.43 -1.56
N ARG A 93 -10.67 16.45 -0.69
CA ARG A 93 -10.65 17.86 -1.10
C ARG A 93 -9.39 18.21 -1.88
N TRP A 94 -8.23 17.79 -1.38
CA TRP A 94 -6.95 18.02 -2.05
C TRP A 94 -6.95 17.41 -3.46
N LEU A 95 -7.43 16.18 -3.60
CA LEU A 95 -7.47 15.50 -4.90
C LEU A 95 -8.47 16.14 -5.88
N SER A 96 -9.67 16.53 -5.41
CA SER A 96 -10.63 17.25 -6.26
C SER A 96 -10.07 18.58 -6.75
N ASN A 97 -9.39 19.33 -5.87
CA ASN A 97 -8.75 20.58 -6.26
C ASN A 97 -7.64 20.33 -7.30
N TRP A 98 -6.78 19.33 -7.08
CA TRP A 98 -5.74 18.97 -8.04
C TRP A 98 -6.32 18.71 -9.42
N ILE A 99 -7.36 17.88 -9.51
CA ILE A 99 -8.03 17.53 -10.77
C ILE A 99 -8.70 18.77 -11.39
N LYS A 100 -9.31 19.65 -10.58
CA LYS A 100 -9.91 20.90 -11.07
C LYS A 100 -8.86 21.81 -11.71
N TYR A 101 -7.68 21.97 -11.12
CA TYR A 101 -6.66 22.87 -11.65
C TYR A 101 -5.80 22.26 -12.77
N HIS A 102 -5.41 20.99 -12.65
CA HIS A 102 -4.46 20.34 -13.56
C HIS A 102 -5.13 19.46 -14.63
N LYS A 103 -6.43 19.15 -14.49
CA LYS A 103 -7.19 18.24 -15.37
C LYS A 103 -6.69 16.80 -15.45
N GLU A 104 -5.67 16.47 -14.66
CA GLU A 104 -5.08 15.14 -14.56
C GLU A 104 -4.98 14.66 -13.11
N LEU A 105 -4.62 13.38 -12.95
CA LEU A 105 -4.33 12.82 -11.63
C LEU A 105 -2.84 12.97 -11.34
N PRO A 106 -2.46 13.36 -10.11
CA PRO A 106 -1.06 13.39 -9.75
C PRO A 106 -0.47 11.96 -9.78
N PRO A 107 0.83 11.80 -10.11
CA PRO A 107 1.45 10.49 -10.29
C PRO A 107 1.49 9.66 -9.00
N ILE A 108 1.27 10.29 -7.85
CA ILE A 108 1.22 9.64 -6.52
C ILE A 108 -0.11 8.91 -6.25
N VAL A 109 -1.12 9.03 -7.13
CA VAL A 109 -2.46 8.51 -6.90
C VAL A 109 -2.68 7.14 -7.55
N ARG A 110 -3.30 6.23 -6.80
CA ARG A 110 -3.71 4.91 -7.28
C ARG A 110 -4.94 5.02 -8.20
N LYS A 111 -4.71 5.09 -9.50
CA LYS A 111 -5.75 5.26 -10.54
C LYS A 111 -6.86 4.21 -10.52
N SER A 112 -6.57 3.00 -10.02
CA SER A 112 -7.53 1.89 -9.94
C SER A 112 -8.55 2.03 -8.80
N TRP A 113 -8.33 2.93 -7.84
CA TRP A 113 -9.23 3.07 -6.70
C TRP A 113 -10.58 3.63 -7.12
N LEU A 114 -11.67 2.99 -6.69
CA LEU A 114 -13.03 3.38 -7.05
C LEU A 114 -13.32 4.84 -6.70
N THR A 115 -12.88 5.30 -5.52
CA THR A 115 -13.00 6.69 -5.08
C THR A 115 -12.33 7.65 -6.06
N VAL A 116 -11.11 7.33 -6.51
CA VAL A 116 -10.37 8.16 -7.48
C VAL A 116 -11.10 8.21 -8.82
N ARG A 117 -11.58 7.07 -9.31
CA ARG A 117 -12.36 6.99 -10.56
C ARG A 117 -13.61 7.87 -10.48
N LYS A 118 -14.41 7.73 -9.41
CA LYS A 118 -15.63 8.50 -9.18
C LYS A 118 -15.34 10.00 -9.07
N LEU A 119 -14.33 10.38 -8.28
CA LEU A 119 -13.94 11.79 -8.11
C LEU A 119 -13.46 12.42 -9.41
N ARG A 120 -12.64 11.71 -10.19
CA ARG A 120 -12.16 12.20 -11.49
C ARG A 120 -13.32 12.47 -12.43
N THR A 121 -14.22 11.49 -12.62
CA THR A 121 -15.39 11.67 -13.48
C THR A 121 -16.27 12.82 -13.00
N LYS A 122 -16.61 12.88 -11.72
CA LYS A 122 -17.44 13.96 -11.15
C LYS A 122 -16.80 15.34 -11.32
N THR A 123 -15.52 15.48 -10.99
CA THR A 123 -14.83 16.77 -11.03
C THR A 123 -14.65 17.28 -12.45
N LEU A 124 -14.32 16.40 -13.41
CA LEU A 124 -14.24 16.79 -14.82
C LEU A 124 -15.62 17.19 -15.38
N LEU A 125 -16.68 16.44 -15.05
CA LEU A 125 -18.03 16.77 -15.50
C LEU A 125 -18.50 18.14 -14.99
N ASN A 126 -18.26 18.45 -13.70
CA ASN A 126 -18.62 19.75 -13.14
C ASN A 126 -17.84 20.88 -13.83
N TYR A 127 -16.54 20.70 -14.06
CA TYR A 127 -15.74 21.69 -14.76
C TYR A 127 -16.24 21.97 -16.19
N LEU A 128 -16.61 20.93 -16.94
CA LEU A 128 -17.14 21.09 -18.30
C LEU A 128 -18.51 21.79 -18.34
N ARG A 129 -19.26 21.77 -17.23
CA ARG A 129 -20.56 22.44 -17.07
C ARG A 129 -20.45 23.90 -16.65
N GLY A 130 -19.25 24.38 -16.30
CA GLY A 130 -19.02 25.76 -15.86
C GLY A 130 -19.17 25.99 -14.34
N ASP A 131 -19.19 24.93 -13.53
CA ASP A 131 -19.31 24.98 -12.05
C ASP A 131 -17.95 25.08 -11.30
#